data_AF-A0A3D4JHH8-F1
#
_entry.id   AF-A0A3D4JHH8-F1
#
_cell.length_a   1.000
_cell.length_b   1.000
_cell.length_c   1.000
_cell.angle_alpha   90.00
_cell.angle_beta   90.00
_cell.angle_gamma   90.00
#
_symmetry.space_group_name_H-M   'P 1'
#
loop_
_entity.id
_entity.type
_entity.pdbx_description
1 polymer ?
#
loop_
_entity_poly.entity_id
_entity_poly.type
_entity_poly.pdbx_seq_one_letter_code
_entity_poly.pdbx_strand_id
1 'polypeptide(L)'
;AFILTYTVRKPSSDVEAKKLSNAEIDKFAAWTVEARSEKELLMCDFVSRTRSWFMLEQLEDKTKLYFGSAVVPKKRGEGLGFIFNLLLGFHQIYSVLLLYFAKQRLSHRGHRDH
;
A
#
# COMPACT_ATOMS: atom_id res chain seq x y z
N ALA A 1 1.34 -9.96 7.83
CA ALA A 1 1.24 -8.56 8.26
C ALA A 1 0.68 -8.46 9.69
N PHE A 2 1.45 -8.84 10.71
CA PHE A 2 0.95 -8.96 12.10
C PHE A 2 0.39 -7.66 12.70
N ILE A 3 0.86 -6.49 12.24
CA ILE A 3 0.42 -5.19 12.79
C ILE A 3 -1.00 -4.80 12.38
N LEU A 4 -1.50 -5.28 11.24
CA LEU A 4 -2.88 -5.05 10.78
C LEU A 4 -3.83 -6.18 11.14
N THR A 5 -3.30 -7.41 11.31
CA THR A 5 -4.12 -8.58 11.66
C THR A 5 -4.73 -8.46 13.05
N TYR A 6 -4.01 -7.87 14.03
CA TYR A 6 -4.48 -7.87 15.42
C TYR A 6 -5.22 -6.60 15.88
N THR A 7 -5.12 -5.48 15.18
CA THR A 7 -5.55 -4.18 15.75
C THR A 7 -6.73 -3.51 15.05
N VAL A 8 -7.12 -3.90 13.82
CA VAL A 8 -8.16 -3.16 13.08
C VAL A 8 -9.33 -4.01 12.53
N ARG A 9 -9.30 -5.36 12.57
CA ARG A 9 -10.37 -6.22 11.99
C ARG A 9 -10.74 -5.84 10.54
N LYS A 10 -9.77 -5.35 9.77
CA LYS A 10 -9.96 -4.96 8.36
C LYS A 10 -9.13 -5.89 7.48
N PRO A 11 -9.67 -7.05 7.07
CA PRO A 11 -8.95 -8.02 6.26
C PRO A 11 -8.61 -7.44 4.89
N SER A 12 -7.52 -7.92 4.29
CA SER A 12 -7.15 -7.67 2.90
C SER A 12 -7.32 -8.96 2.11
N SER A 13 -8.10 -8.95 1.03
CA SER A 13 -8.24 -10.11 0.15
C SER A 13 -7.69 -9.87 -1.26
N ASP A 14 -7.16 -10.91 -1.90
CA ASP A 14 -6.69 -10.85 -3.30
C ASP A 14 -7.85 -10.47 -4.25
N VAL A 15 -9.09 -10.85 -3.91
CA VAL A 15 -10.30 -10.53 -4.68
C VAL A 15 -10.58 -9.02 -4.62
N GLU A 16 -10.58 -8.43 -3.42
CA GLU A 16 -10.76 -6.99 -3.27
C GLU A 16 -9.59 -6.21 -3.89
N ALA A 17 -8.36 -6.73 -3.81
CA ALA A 17 -7.22 -6.10 -4.48
C ALA A 17 -7.41 -6.04 -6.00
N LYS A 18 -7.97 -7.09 -6.62
CA LYS A 18 -8.31 -7.10 -8.05
C LYS A 18 -9.43 -6.12 -8.38
N LYS A 19 -10.47 -6.05 -7.54
CA LYS A 19 -11.55 -5.07 -7.70
C LYS A 19 -11.01 -3.63 -7.57
N LEU A 20 -10.10 -3.40 -6.62
CA LEU A 20 -9.45 -2.11 -6.41
C LEU A 20 -8.59 -1.71 -7.63
N SER A 21 -7.85 -2.65 -8.22
CA SER A 21 -7.04 -2.38 -9.43
C SER A 21 -7.91 -2.08 -10.64
N ASN A 22 -9.08 -2.72 -10.76
CA ASN A 22 -10.06 -2.48 -11.82
C ASN A 22 -10.91 -1.22 -11.60
N ALA A 23 -10.66 -0.45 -10.55
CA ALA A 23 -11.48 0.70 -10.14
C ALA A 23 -12.96 0.37 -9.85
N GLU A 24 -13.26 -0.87 -9.43
CA GLU A 24 -14.61 -1.30 -9.03
C GLU A 24 -14.93 -0.93 -7.57
N ILE A 25 -13.91 -0.73 -6.74
CA ILE A 25 -14.04 -0.32 -5.34
C ILE A 25 -13.01 0.75 -4.99
N ASP A 26 -13.38 1.61 -4.05
CA ASP A 26 -12.50 2.66 -3.51
C ASP A 26 -12.12 2.45 -2.03
N LYS A 27 -12.56 1.34 -1.43
CA LYS A 27 -12.21 0.96 -0.06
C LYS A 27 -11.58 -0.43 -0.07
N PHE A 28 -10.44 -0.57 0.60
CA PHE A 28 -9.70 -1.82 0.68
C PHE A 28 -9.03 -1.94 2.04
N ALA A 29 -9.40 -2.97 2.81
CA ALA A 29 -8.95 -3.13 4.19
C ALA A 29 -9.09 -1.81 4.99
N ALA A 30 -7.98 -1.30 5.54
CA ALA A 30 -7.89 -0.07 6.31
C ALA A 30 -7.70 1.21 5.47
N TRP A 31 -7.81 1.11 4.14
CA TRP A 31 -7.48 2.18 3.20
C TRP A 31 -8.67 2.61 2.36
N THR A 32 -8.68 3.88 1.97
CA THR A 32 -9.62 4.48 1.01
C THR A 32 -8.84 5.18 -0.10
N VAL A 33 -9.31 5.10 -1.33
CA VAL A 33 -8.72 5.82 -2.47
C VAL A 33 -8.94 7.32 -2.28
N GLU A 34 -7.85 8.08 -2.34
CA GLU A 34 -7.85 9.54 -2.23
C GLU A 34 -7.73 10.18 -3.62
N ALA A 35 -6.91 9.61 -4.49
CA ALA A 35 -6.80 10.01 -5.89
C ALA A 35 -6.43 8.80 -6.76
N ARG A 36 -6.85 8.84 -8.03
CA ARG A 36 -6.56 7.80 -9.01
C ARG A 36 -6.33 8.43 -10.39
N SER A 37 -5.36 7.89 -11.11
CA SER A 37 -5.16 8.10 -12.55
C SER A 37 -5.00 6.76 -13.25
N GLU A 38 -4.76 6.77 -14.57
CA GLU A 38 -4.55 5.54 -15.35
C GLU A 38 -3.39 4.68 -14.82
N LYS A 39 -2.37 5.32 -14.25
CA LYS A 39 -1.14 4.66 -13.81
C LYS A 39 -0.86 4.83 -12.32
N GLU A 40 -1.61 5.68 -11.63
CA GLU A 40 -1.34 6.03 -10.23
C GLU A 40 -2.55 5.79 -9.34
N LEU A 41 -2.25 5.36 -8.11
CA LEU A 41 -3.22 5.18 -7.06
C LEU A 41 -2.69 5.76 -5.76
N LEU A 42 -3.38 6.76 -5.23
CA LEU A 42 -3.13 7.31 -3.91
C LEU A 42 -4.20 6.80 -2.95
N MET A 43 -3.76 6.23 -1.84
CA MET A 43 -4.62 5.68 -0.80
C MET A 43 -4.32 6.32 0.54
N CYS A 44 -5.35 6.53 1.34
CA CYS A 44 -5.30 7.09 2.68
C CYS A 44 -5.79 6.08 3.70
N ASP A 45 -5.11 5.97 4.84
CA ASP A 45 -5.58 5.11 5.92
C ASP A 45 -6.86 5.67 6.58
N PHE A 46 -7.57 4.80 7.30
CA PHE A 46 -8.84 5.14 7.96
C PHE A 46 -8.71 6.20 9.07
N VAL A 47 -7.49 6.51 9.53
CA VAL A 47 -7.21 7.55 10.54
C VAL A 47 -6.66 8.84 9.91
N SER A 48 -6.56 8.89 8.58
CA SER A 48 -6.04 10.00 7.79
C SER A 48 -4.65 10.45 8.21
N ARG A 49 -3.78 9.51 8.60
CA ARG A 49 -2.37 9.76 8.95
C ARG A 49 -1.42 9.24 7.89
N THR A 50 -1.69 8.10 7.28
CA THR A 50 -0.77 7.49 6.32
C THR A 50 -1.36 7.57 4.92
N ARG A 51 -0.55 8.01 3.96
CA ARG A 51 -0.83 7.88 2.53
C ARG A 51 0.13 6.89 1.90
N SER A 52 -0.40 6.00 1.08
CA SER A 52 0.38 5.12 0.22
C SER A 52 0.10 5.47 -1.23
N TRP A 53 1.17 5.66 -1.99
CA TRP A 53 1.12 5.96 -3.41
C TRP A 53 1.71 4.79 -4.18
N PHE A 54 1.02 4.39 -5.22
CA PHE A 54 1.41 3.34 -6.14
C PHE A 54 1.42 3.91 -7.54
N MET A 55 2.48 3.67 -8.32
CA MET A 55 2.53 4.06 -9.72
C MET A 55 3.08 2.93 -10.58
N LEU A 56 2.39 2.68 -11.68
CA LEU A 56 2.73 1.65 -12.66
C LEU A 56 3.41 2.29 -13.86
N GLU A 57 4.59 1.78 -14.16
CA GLU A 57 5.30 2.06 -15.40
C GLU A 57 5.41 0.76 -16.20
N GLN A 58 4.85 0.77 -17.41
CA GLN A 58 4.96 -0.35 -18.33
C GLN A 58 6.29 -0.27 -19.08
N LEU A 59 7.09 -1.32 -18.95
CA LEU A 59 8.29 -1.57 -19.73
C LEU A 59 7.99 -2.69 -20.74
N GLU A 60 8.82 -2.86 -21.76
CA GLU A 60 8.57 -3.78 -22.89
C GLU A 60 8.15 -5.19 -22.47
N ASP A 61 8.83 -5.78 -21.49
CA ASP A 61 8.60 -7.14 -21.02
C ASP A 61 8.24 -7.23 -19.52
N LYS A 62 8.07 -6.08 -18.86
CA LYS A 62 7.97 -5.98 -17.40
C LYS A 62 7.07 -4.84 -16.97
N THR A 63 6.40 -5.01 -15.84
CA THR A 63 5.74 -3.91 -15.13
C THR A 63 6.61 -3.47 -13.97
N LYS A 64 6.97 -2.18 -13.93
CA LYS A 64 7.64 -1.57 -12.78
C LYS A 64 6.60 -0.89 -11.90
N LEU A 65 6.59 -1.27 -10.62
CA LEU A 65 5.74 -0.65 -9.60
C LEU A 65 6.61 0.26 -8.73
N TYR A 66 6.31 1.56 -8.75
CA TYR A 66 6.79 2.49 -7.76
C TYR A 66 5.86 2.49 -6.56
N PHE A 67 6.45 2.56 -5.38
CA PHE A 67 5.73 2.65 -4.13
C PHE A 67 6.30 3.80 -3.30
N GLY A 68 5.42 4.70 -2.88
CA GLY A 68 5.70 5.75 -1.92
C GLY A 68 4.80 5.61 -0.69
N SER A 69 5.31 6.01 0.47
CA SER A 69 4.48 6.15 1.66
C SER A 69 4.85 7.43 2.39
N ALA A 70 3.83 8.16 2.83
CA ALA A 70 3.97 9.39 3.59
C ALA A 70 3.05 9.34 4.80
N VAL A 71 3.62 9.47 5.99
CA VAL A 71 2.83 9.76 7.18
C VAL A 71 2.73 11.29 7.29
N VAL A 72 1.57 11.82 7.63
CA VAL A 72 1.32 13.26 7.78
C VAL A 72 0.60 13.53 9.10
N PRO A 73 0.74 14.73 9.68
CA PRO A 73 0.01 15.11 10.89
C PRO A 73 -1.49 15.22 10.61
N LYS A 74 -2.32 14.94 11.62
CA LYS A 74 -3.78 15.03 11.53
C LYS A 74 -4.27 16.48 11.36
N LYS A 75 -3.50 17.44 11.90
CA LYS A 75 -3.77 18.88 11.77
C LYS A 75 -2.53 19.62 11.32
N ARG A 76 -2.73 20.62 10.46
CA ARG A 76 -1.67 21.53 10.01
C ARG A 76 -1.15 22.31 11.23
N GLY A 77 0.14 22.16 11.56
CA GLY A 77 0.77 22.82 12.70
C GLY A 77 0.98 21.94 13.94
N GLU A 78 0.47 20.70 13.97
CA GLU A 78 0.86 19.74 15.01
C GLU A 78 2.24 19.15 14.67
N GLY A 79 3.18 19.26 15.61
CA GLY A 79 4.51 18.69 15.48
C GLY A 79 4.46 17.17 15.31
N LEU A 80 5.27 16.67 14.39
CA LEU A 80 5.53 15.25 14.21
C LEU A 80 6.37 14.78 15.40
N GLY A 81 5.73 14.41 16.51
CA GLY A 81 6.40 14.01 17.76
C GLY A 81 7.37 12.84 17.56
N PHE A 82 8.34 12.65 18.45
CA PHE A 82 9.46 11.70 18.33
C PHE A 82 9.07 10.25 17.94
N ILE A 83 7.90 9.77 18.37
CA ILE A 83 7.33 8.46 18.02
C ILE A 83 7.10 8.32 16.48
N PHE A 84 6.91 9.44 15.80
CA PHE A 84 6.66 9.54 14.35
C PHE A 84 7.86 9.11 13.51
N ASN A 85 9.07 9.55 13.85
CA ASN A 85 10.29 9.16 13.13
C ASN A 85 10.60 7.67 13.33
N LEU A 86 10.32 7.12 14.51
CA LEU A 86 10.54 5.72 14.82
C LEU A 86 9.56 4.80 14.04
N LEU A 87 8.28 5.18 13.99
CA LEU A 87 7.26 4.47 13.21
C LEU A 87 7.51 4.59 11.69
N LEU A 88 8.03 5.71 11.21
CA LEU A 88 8.41 5.91 9.80
C LEU A 88 9.48 4.92 9.35
N GLY A 89 10.56 4.77 10.11
CA GLY A 89 11.63 3.80 9.80
C GLY A 89 11.10 2.37 9.78
N PHE A 90 10.30 1.99 10.77
CA PHE A 90 9.66 0.68 10.82
C PHE A 90 8.70 0.45 9.64
N HIS A 91 7.91 1.46 9.29
CA HIS A 91 6.96 1.40 8.18
C HIS A 91 7.66 1.22 6.83
N GLN A 92 8.81 1.87 6.63
CA GLN A 92 9.62 1.70 5.43
C GLN A 92 10.11 0.25 5.29
N ILE A 93 10.76 -0.30 6.33
CA ILE A 93 11.27 -1.68 6.32
C ILE A 93 10.14 -2.67 6.09
N TYR A 94 9.04 -2.51 6.84
CA TYR A 94 7.86 -3.36 6.71
C TYR A 94 7.27 -3.33 5.29
N SER A 95 7.15 -2.15 4.69
CA SER A 95 6.59 -2.02 3.34
C SER A 95 7.48 -2.67 2.29
N VAL A 96 8.80 -2.53 2.42
CA VAL A 96 9.77 -3.20 1.54
C VAL A 96 9.66 -4.71 1.64
N LEU A 97 9.58 -5.26 2.86
CA LEU A 97 9.40 -6.71 3.06
C LEU A 97 8.07 -7.19 2.46
N LEU A 98 6.99 -6.45 2.64
CA LEU A 98 5.68 -6.82 2.10
C LEU A 98 5.68 -6.84 0.56
N LEU A 99 6.30 -5.83 -0.07
CA LEU A 99 6.48 -5.80 -1.53
C LEU A 99 7.39 -6.91 -2.03
N TYR A 100 8.47 -7.21 -1.30
CA TYR A 100 9.36 -8.32 -1.61
C TYR A 100 8.61 -9.66 -1.63
N PHE A 101 7.82 -9.96 -0.59
CA PHE A 101 7.03 -11.19 -0.54
C PHE A 101 5.91 -11.21 -1.59
N ALA A 102 5.28 -10.07 -1.88
CA ALA A 102 4.30 -9.97 -2.97
C ALA A 102 4.94 -10.31 -4.32
N LYS A 103 6.11 -9.74 -4.62
CA LYS A 103 6.90 -10.06 -5.82
C LYS A 103 7.27 -11.55 -5.87
N GLN A 104 7.76 -12.12 -4.76
CA GLN A 104 8.15 -13.53 -4.70
C GLN A 104 6.95 -14.46 -4.97
N ARG A 105 5.77 -14.14 -4.42
CA ARG A 105 4.54 -14.89 -4.67
C ARG A 105 4.10 -14.83 -6.13
N LEU A 106 4.24 -13.67 -6.79
CA LEU A 106 3.96 -13.51 -8.22
C LEU A 106 4.93 -14.33 -9.07
N SER A 107 6.23 -14.28 -8.78
CA SER A 107 7.25 -15.08 -9.46
C SER A 107 6.98 -16.58 -9.35
N HIS A 108 6.64 -17.06 -8.15
CA HIS A 108 6.30 -18.47 -7.93
C HIS A 108 4.97 -18.90 -8.57
N ARG A 109 4.04 -17.97 -8.83
CA ARG A 109 2.84 -18.27 -9.64
C ARG A 109 3.17 -18.34 -11.12
N GLY A 110 3.92 -17.38 -11.66
CA GLY A 110 4.38 -17.41 -13.05
C GLY A 110 5.16 -18.67 -13.40
N HIS A 111 5.96 -19.21 -12.46
CA HIS A 111 6.70 -20.47 -12.68
C HIS A 111 5.86 -21.76 -12.63
N ARG A 112 4.59 -21.70 -12.17
CA ARG A 112 3.67 -22.86 -12.15
C ARG A 112 2.69 -22.90 -13.31
N ASP A 113 2.60 -21.81 -14.07
CA ASP A 113 1.70 -21.66 -15.22
C ASP A 113 2.45 -21.88 -16.56
N HIS A 114 3.68 -22.39 -16.50
CA HIS A 114 4.50 -22.90 -17.62
C HIS A 114 4.75 -24.40 -17.44
#